data_AF-A0A0S8BEX2-F1
#
_entry.id   AF-A0A0S8BEX2-F1
#
_cell.length_a   1.000
_cell.length_b   1.000
_cell.length_c   1.000
_cell.angle_alpha   90.00
_cell.angle_beta   90.00
_cell.angle_gamma   90.00
#
_symmetry.space_group_name_H-M   'P 1'
#
loop_
_entity.id
_entity.type
_entity.pdbx_description
1 polymer ?
#
loop_
_entity_poly.entity_id
_entity_poly.type
_entity_poly.pdbx_seq_one_letter_code
_entity_poly.pdbx_strand_id
1 'polypeptide(L)'
;MANQDKSSDMNIFAGEAALKPKSGLNAHERISSSSTMVEIVIIVVAFVLFNAFPERIGFITSFDPPLRIVPILAAEFQAHLPLLNLYWAFALALGFYKLQFLRWSPGMRLADFALTSLGIVVLYRLLIGGPILELGPAIDALPGLSAMNMLGLEDVSFFANSVLKVIIGISLVINAFSAIGKLYHILSEEVATSRSI
;
A
#
# COMPACT_ATOMS: atom_id res chain seq x y z
N MET A 1 51.80 -16.71 -59.18
CA MET A 1 52.19 -15.30 -59.02
C MET A 1 50.92 -14.54 -58.69
N ALA A 2 50.68 -14.25 -57.41
CA ALA A 2 51.07 -13.00 -56.73
C ALA A 2 50.26 -11.81 -57.30
N ASN A 3 49.61 -10.94 -56.54
CA ASN A 3 49.79 -10.54 -55.15
C ASN A 3 48.53 -9.82 -54.65
N GLN A 4 48.41 -9.78 -53.33
CA GLN A 4 47.47 -9.06 -52.47
C GLN A 4 47.42 -7.54 -52.70
N ASP A 5 46.47 -6.93 -51.97
CA ASP A 5 46.35 -5.51 -51.61
C ASP A 5 45.50 -4.73 -52.63
N LYS A 6 44.42 -4.02 -52.30
CA LYS A 6 44.12 -3.29 -51.08
C LYS A 6 42.66 -2.84 -51.22
N SER A 7 41.77 -3.18 -50.28
CA SER A 7 41.22 -2.18 -49.35
C SER A 7 41.01 -0.80 -50.00
N SER A 8 39.91 -0.61 -50.70
CA SER A 8 39.10 0.62 -50.80
C SER A 8 37.98 0.33 -51.79
N ASP A 9 36.83 0.97 -51.60
CA ASP A 9 35.54 0.79 -52.31
C ASP A 9 34.62 -0.17 -51.54
N MET A 10 34.19 0.15 -50.32
CA MET A 10 33.45 1.35 -49.91
C MET A 10 32.07 1.41 -50.61
N ASN A 11 31.03 1.37 -49.75
CA ASN A 11 29.67 1.88 -50.00
C ASN A 11 28.69 1.01 -50.78
N ILE A 12 28.35 -0.18 -50.27
CA ILE A 12 27.08 -0.84 -50.64
C ILE A 12 26.45 -1.46 -49.37
N PHE A 13 25.54 -0.68 -48.76
CA PHE A 13 24.51 -1.05 -47.75
C PHE A 13 25.01 -1.54 -46.36
N ALA A 14 25.17 -0.73 -45.30
CA ALA A 14 24.40 0.44 -44.86
C ALA A 14 22.87 0.21 -44.97
N GLY A 15 22.31 -0.66 -44.12
CA GLY A 15 20.86 -0.84 -44.15
C GLY A 15 20.24 -1.91 -43.25
N GLU A 16 20.88 -2.37 -42.17
CA GLU A 16 20.19 -3.29 -41.24
C GLU A 16 20.60 -3.08 -39.78
N ALA A 17 20.79 -1.80 -39.40
CA ALA A 17 20.49 -1.38 -38.05
C ALA A 17 18.97 -1.34 -37.89
N ALA A 18 18.33 -2.52 -37.91
CA ALA A 18 16.96 -2.69 -37.49
C ALA A 18 16.86 -2.14 -36.07
N LEU A 19 16.21 -0.99 -35.99
CA LEU A 19 15.87 -0.26 -34.79
C LEU A 19 15.29 -1.24 -33.76
N LYS A 20 16.12 -1.72 -32.83
CA LYS A 20 15.61 -2.12 -31.53
C LYS A 20 14.90 -0.87 -31.00
N PRO A 21 13.58 -0.89 -30.77
CA PRO A 21 12.95 0.22 -30.09
C PRO A 21 13.69 0.35 -28.76
N LYS A 22 14.34 1.50 -28.54
CA LYS A 22 14.82 1.91 -27.22
C LYS A 22 13.58 1.96 -26.33
N SER A 23 13.24 0.84 -25.71
CA SER A 23 12.21 0.69 -24.68
C SER A 23 12.74 1.26 -23.36
N GLY A 24 13.17 2.51 -23.41
CA GLY A 24 13.90 3.19 -22.35
C GLY A 24 13.73 4.68 -22.50
N LEU A 25 12.48 5.16 -22.49
CA LEU A 25 12.17 6.56 -22.22
C LEU A 25 10.73 6.66 -21.70
N ASN A 26 10.60 6.92 -20.39
CA ASN A 26 9.44 7.52 -19.71
C ASN A 26 8.27 6.61 -19.25
N ALA A 27 8.55 5.44 -18.69
CA ALA A 27 7.57 4.70 -17.88
C ALA A 27 7.47 5.22 -16.42
N HIS A 28 8.39 6.09 -16.00
CA HIS A 28 8.48 6.54 -14.60
C HIS A 28 7.62 7.79 -14.29
N GLU A 29 7.04 8.44 -15.30
CA GLU A 29 6.31 9.70 -15.13
C GLU A 29 4.82 9.61 -15.50
N ARG A 30 4.39 8.57 -16.21
CA ARG A 30 2.96 8.27 -16.39
C ARG A 30 2.48 7.48 -15.17
N ILE A 31 1.64 8.11 -14.37
CA ILE A 31 0.83 7.42 -13.36
C ILE A 31 0.06 6.32 -14.08
N SER A 32 0.29 5.05 -13.74
CA SER A 32 -0.48 3.95 -14.30
C SER A 32 -1.91 4.05 -13.77
N SER A 33 -2.82 4.51 -14.63
CA SER A 33 -4.24 4.68 -14.27
C SER A 33 -4.84 3.41 -13.67
N SER A 34 -4.37 2.23 -14.11
CA SER A 34 -4.78 0.93 -13.57
C SER A 34 -4.37 0.72 -12.11
N SER A 35 -3.15 1.10 -11.72
CA SER A 35 -2.67 0.95 -10.34
C SER A 35 -3.45 1.85 -9.38
N THR A 36 -3.61 3.13 -9.76
CA THR A 36 -4.41 4.08 -8.97
C THR A 36 -5.87 3.67 -8.86
N MET A 37 -6.45 3.08 -9.91
CA MET A 37 -7.83 2.60 -9.88
C MET A 37 -7.98 1.39 -8.94
N VAL A 38 -7.04 0.44 -8.96
CA VAL A 38 -7.03 -0.70 -8.02
C VAL A 38 -6.91 -0.20 -6.58
N GLU A 39 -6.00 0.75 -6.32
CA GLU A 39 -5.83 1.36 -5.00
C GLU A 39 -7.13 2.02 -4.49
N ILE A 40 -7.79 2.82 -5.33
CA ILE A 40 -9.08 3.44 -4.99
C ILE A 40 -10.13 2.38 -4.68
N VAL A 41 -10.27 1.34 -5.52
CA VAL A 41 -11.25 0.27 -5.29
C VAL A 41 -10.99 -0.44 -3.97
N ILE A 42 -9.73 -0.76 -3.66
CA ILE A 42 -9.34 -1.38 -2.39
C ILE A 42 -9.71 -0.47 -1.20
N ILE A 43 -9.42 0.83 -1.29
CA ILE A 43 -9.75 1.78 -0.22
C ILE A 43 -11.26 1.91 -0.05
N VAL A 44 -12.03 2.00 -1.14
CA VAL A 44 -13.51 2.05 -1.08
C VAL A 44 -14.06 0.79 -0.42
N VAL A 45 -13.58 -0.39 -0.83
CA VAL A 45 -14.01 -1.67 -0.23
C VAL A 45 -13.68 -1.70 1.25
N ALA A 46 -12.46 -1.32 1.65
CA ALA A 46 -12.07 -1.22 3.06
C ALA A 46 -12.96 -0.24 3.81
N PHE A 47 -13.16 0.98 3.28
CA PHE A 47 -13.98 2.00 3.89
C PHE A 47 -15.41 1.50 4.14
N VAL A 48 -16.02 0.85 3.15
CA VAL A 48 -17.37 0.27 3.27
C VAL A 48 -17.38 -0.89 4.27
N LEU A 49 -16.43 -1.83 4.21
CA LEU A 49 -16.39 -2.97 5.13
C LEU A 49 -16.27 -2.52 6.59
N PHE A 50 -15.33 -1.61 6.88
CA PHE A 50 -15.07 -1.16 8.24
C PHE A 50 -16.11 -0.17 8.78
N ASN A 51 -16.82 0.59 7.92
CA ASN A 51 -17.88 1.52 8.38
C ASN A 51 -19.30 0.93 8.36
N ALA A 52 -19.65 0.16 7.32
CA ALA A 52 -21.00 -0.39 7.18
C ALA A 52 -21.18 -1.70 7.95
N PHE A 53 -20.08 -2.43 8.17
CA PHE A 53 -20.11 -3.75 8.79
C PHE A 53 -19.10 -3.94 9.93
N PRO A 54 -18.85 -2.95 10.82
CA PRO A 54 -17.85 -3.11 11.89
C PRO A 54 -18.15 -4.31 12.79
N GLU A 55 -19.42 -4.52 13.12
CA GLU A 55 -19.89 -5.65 13.93
C GLU A 55 -20.04 -6.97 13.16
N ARG A 56 -20.02 -6.91 11.81
CA ARG A 56 -20.15 -8.11 10.96
C ARG A 56 -18.82 -8.59 10.37
N ILE A 57 -17.71 -7.92 10.67
CA ILE A 57 -16.37 -8.46 10.41
C ILE A 57 -16.10 -9.51 11.49
N GLY A 58 -16.60 -10.70 11.23
CA GLY A 58 -16.71 -11.77 12.20
C GLY A 58 -16.90 -13.12 11.52
N PHE A 59 -16.67 -14.21 12.25
CA PHE A 59 -17.02 -15.54 11.75
C PHE A 59 -18.52 -15.79 11.95
N ILE A 60 -19.15 -16.38 10.95
CA ILE A 60 -20.51 -16.91 11.08
C ILE A 60 -20.41 -18.23 11.81
N THR A 61 -20.97 -18.29 13.02
CA THR A 61 -20.80 -19.45 13.92
C THR A 61 -21.95 -20.44 13.81
N SER A 62 -23.11 -19.99 13.30
CA SER A 62 -24.26 -20.84 13.03
C SER A 62 -25.03 -20.34 11.82
N PHE A 63 -25.40 -21.25 10.93
CA PHE A 63 -26.36 -21.01 9.84
C PHE A 63 -27.81 -21.16 10.31
N ASP A 64 -28.04 -21.52 11.57
CA ASP A 64 -29.37 -21.62 12.16
C ASP A 64 -29.83 -20.24 12.67
N PRO A 65 -31.07 -19.81 12.39
CA PRO A 65 -31.57 -18.52 12.87
C PRO A 65 -31.68 -18.49 14.42
N PRO A 66 -31.22 -17.42 15.10
CA PRO A 66 -30.60 -16.21 14.55
C PRO A 66 -29.10 -16.41 14.25
N LEU A 67 -28.66 -15.91 13.09
CA LEU A 67 -27.24 -15.78 12.73
C LEU A 67 -26.48 -15.06 13.85
N ARG A 68 -25.69 -15.81 14.62
CA ARG A 68 -24.76 -15.24 15.60
C ARG A 68 -23.45 -14.95 14.88
N ILE A 69 -23.13 -13.67 14.79
CA ILE A 69 -21.85 -13.19 14.26
C ILE A 69 -20.99 -12.82 15.46
N VAL A 70 -19.81 -13.42 15.55
CA VAL A 70 -18.84 -13.07 16.57
C VAL A 70 -17.84 -12.08 15.97
N PRO A 71 -17.81 -10.81 16.43
CA PRO A 71 -16.86 -9.83 15.92
C PRO A 71 -15.43 -10.27 16.24
N ILE A 72 -14.54 -10.19 15.25
CA ILE A 72 -13.12 -10.54 15.39
C ILE A 72 -12.27 -9.30 15.67
N LEU A 73 -12.80 -8.10 15.42
CA LEU A 73 -12.10 -6.84 15.68
C LEU A 73 -12.16 -6.52 17.17
N ALA A 74 -11.00 -6.25 17.74
CA ALA A 74 -10.91 -5.78 19.12
C ALA A 74 -11.54 -4.39 19.28
N ALA A 75 -12.10 -4.12 20.46
CA ALA A 75 -12.71 -2.81 20.77
C ALA A 75 -11.69 -1.65 20.63
N GLU A 76 -10.42 -1.91 20.91
CA GLU A 76 -9.31 -0.96 20.80
C GLU A 76 -9.07 -0.54 19.34
N PHE A 77 -9.28 -1.45 18.38
CA PHE A 77 -9.18 -1.12 16.97
C PHE A 77 -10.28 -0.16 16.52
N GLN A 78 -11.49 -0.29 17.08
CA GLN A 78 -12.61 0.58 16.75
C GLN A 78 -12.34 2.04 17.12
N ALA A 79 -11.58 2.28 18.20
CA ALA A 79 -11.14 3.62 18.59
C ALA A 79 -10.23 4.29 17.55
N HIS A 80 -9.63 3.51 16.63
CA HIS A 80 -8.75 4.03 15.57
C HIS A 80 -9.49 4.27 14.25
N LEU A 81 -10.73 3.78 14.10
CA LEU A 81 -11.54 3.95 12.89
C LEU A 81 -11.75 5.42 12.47
N PRO A 82 -11.99 6.40 13.35
CA PRO A 82 -12.12 7.80 12.92
C PRO A 82 -10.87 8.32 12.21
N LEU A 83 -9.68 7.97 12.70
CA LEU A 83 -8.41 8.36 12.08
C LEU A 83 -8.18 7.59 10.76
N LEU A 84 -8.55 6.32 10.73
CA LEU A 84 -8.50 5.47 9.53
C LEU A 84 -9.42 6.03 8.41
N ASN A 85 -10.61 6.47 8.77
CA ASN A 85 -11.56 7.12 7.87
C ASN A 85 -11.03 8.43 7.31
N LEU A 86 -10.37 9.23 8.14
CA LEU A 86 -9.71 10.46 7.68
C LEU A 86 -8.61 10.12 6.66
N TYR A 87 -7.76 9.14 6.98
CA TYR A 87 -6.72 8.66 6.07
C TYR A 87 -7.30 8.17 4.74
N TRP A 88 -8.31 7.31 4.77
CA TRP A 88 -8.98 6.81 3.57
C TRP A 88 -9.66 7.91 2.76
N ALA A 89 -10.31 8.87 3.40
CA ALA A 89 -10.92 10.01 2.71
C ALA A 89 -9.87 10.86 1.98
N PHE A 90 -8.74 11.15 2.63
CA PHE A 90 -7.62 11.85 1.99
C PHE A 90 -6.99 11.03 0.87
N ALA A 91 -6.83 9.72 1.06
CA ALA A 91 -6.30 8.82 0.03
C ALA A 91 -7.20 8.76 -1.20
N LEU A 92 -8.52 8.66 -1.00
CA LEU A 92 -9.50 8.69 -2.09
C LEU A 92 -9.49 10.03 -2.81
N ALA A 93 -9.50 11.15 -2.08
CA ALA A 93 -9.43 12.48 -2.69
C ALA A 93 -8.19 12.58 -3.58
N LEU A 94 -7.00 12.23 -3.07
CA LEU A 94 -5.76 12.24 -3.83
C LEU A 94 -5.81 11.31 -5.04
N GLY A 95 -6.39 10.11 -4.89
CA GLY A 95 -6.60 9.15 -5.98
C GLY A 95 -7.48 9.71 -7.10
N PHE A 96 -8.62 10.33 -6.76
CA PHE A 96 -9.48 11.01 -7.74
C PHE A 96 -8.75 12.14 -8.45
N TYR A 97 -7.99 12.96 -7.72
CA TYR A 97 -7.16 14.00 -8.33
C TYR A 97 -6.10 13.42 -9.28
N LYS A 98 -5.44 12.30 -8.91
CA LYS A 98 -4.44 11.61 -9.75
C LYS A 98 -5.07 11.15 -11.07
N LEU A 99 -6.29 10.60 -11.02
CA LEU A 99 -7.03 10.18 -12.21
C LEU A 99 -7.49 11.34 -13.09
N GLN A 100 -7.91 12.46 -12.50
CA GLN A 100 -8.41 13.62 -13.25
C GLN A 100 -7.30 14.35 -14.03
N PHE A 101 -6.13 14.53 -13.40
CA PHE A 101 -5.08 15.39 -13.97
C PHE A 101 -3.97 14.60 -14.67
N LEU A 102 -3.77 13.32 -14.36
CA LEU A 102 -2.74 12.43 -14.95
C LEU A 102 -1.31 13.03 -14.97
N ARG A 103 -1.07 14.11 -14.21
CA ARG A 103 0.17 14.88 -14.17
C ARG A 103 0.46 15.22 -12.71
N TRP A 104 1.73 15.11 -12.33
CA TRP A 104 2.19 15.49 -11.01
C TRP A 104 2.29 17.01 -10.93
N SER A 105 1.36 17.64 -10.20
CA SER A 105 1.50 19.04 -9.80
C SER A 105 2.32 19.13 -8.50
N PRO A 106 3.01 20.26 -8.25
CA PRO A 106 3.74 20.45 -6.98
C PRO A 106 2.82 20.31 -5.76
N GLY A 107 1.57 20.78 -5.84
CA GLY A 107 0.57 20.56 -4.79
C GLY A 107 0.21 19.09 -4.57
N MET A 108 0.18 18.28 -5.63
CA MET A 108 -0.06 16.83 -5.52
C MET A 108 1.10 16.10 -4.86
N ARG A 109 2.35 16.55 -5.06
CA ARG A 109 3.52 16.00 -4.37
C ARG A 109 3.46 16.27 -2.86
N LEU A 110 3.06 17.49 -2.47
CA LEU A 110 2.86 17.84 -1.07
C LEU A 110 1.72 17.03 -0.43
N ALA A 111 0.59 16.88 -1.13
CA ALA A 111 -0.53 16.07 -0.67
C ALA A 111 -0.16 14.58 -0.51
N ASP A 112 0.63 14.04 -1.43
CA ASP A 112 1.14 12.67 -1.35
C ASP A 112 2.08 12.47 -0.16
N PHE A 113 2.93 13.46 0.14
CA PHE A 113 3.76 13.47 1.34
C PHE A 113 2.92 13.55 2.63
N ALA A 114 1.92 14.44 2.67
CA ALA A 114 1.01 14.58 3.81
C ALA A 114 0.22 13.28 4.06
N LEU A 115 -0.26 12.63 3.00
CA LEU A 115 -0.95 11.35 3.09
C LEU A 115 -0.02 10.24 3.61
N THR A 116 1.22 10.19 3.12
CA THR A 116 2.24 9.23 3.62
C THR A 116 2.49 9.45 5.11
N SER A 117 2.64 10.70 5.53
CA SER A 117 2.87 11.08 6.93
C SER A 117 1.68 10.69 7.81
N LEU A 118 0.45 10.92 7.35
CA LEU A 118 -0.76 10.50 8.04
C LEU A 118 -0.83 8.97 8.17
N GLY A 119 -0.47 8.24 7.12
CA GLY A 119 -0.37 6.78 7.14
C GLY A 119 0.63 6.28 8.19
N ILE A 120 1.80 6.91 8.31
CA ILE A 120 2.79 6.61 9.36
C ILE A 120 2.19 6.81 10.76
N VAL A 121 1.50 7.93 10.99
CA VAL A 121 0.85 8.22 12.28
C VAL A 121 -0.20 7.16 12.63
N VAL A 122 -1.01 6.77 11.65
CA VAL A 122 -2.01 5.69 11.80
C VAL A 122 -1.33 4.37 12.16
N LEU A 123 -0.32 3.95 11.40
CA LEU A 123 0.40 2.69 11.63
C LEU A 123 1.11 2.69 12.99
N TYR A 124 1.71 3.80 13.39
CA TYR A 124 2.35 3.96 14.69
C TYR A 124 1.35 3.84 15.84
N ARG A 125 0.18 4.50 15.72
CA ARG A 125 -0.90 4.37 16.70
C ARG A 125 -1.39 2.93 16.82
N LEU A 126 -1.56 2.25 15.69
CA LEU A 126 -1.99 0.85 15.65
C LEU A 126 -0.97 -0.11 16.24
N LEU A 127 0.33 0.19 16.10
CA LEU A 127 1.42 -0.63 16.66
C LEU A 127 1.48 -0.54 18.19
N ILE A 128 1.34 0.67 18.74
CA ILE A 128 1.38 0.93 20.19
C ILE A 128 0.04 0.64 20.86
N GLY A 129 -1.05 0.66 20.11
CA GLY A 129 -2.39 0.33 20.59
C GLY A 129 -2.51 -1.10 21.14
N GLY A 130 -3.71 -1.39 21.63
CA GLY A 130 -4.08 -2.70 22.18
C GLY A 130 -4.05 -3.82 21.15
N PRO A 131 -4.66 -4.98 21.44
CA PRO A 131 -4.89 -6.01 20.45
C PRO A 131 -5.68 -5.44 19.26
N ILE A 132 -5.38 -5.92 18.06
CA ILE A 132 -6.07 -5.57 16.82
C ILE A 132 -7.21 -6.56 16.58
N LEU A 133 -6.96 -7.83 16.89
CA LEU A 133 -7.94 -8.91 16.78
C LEU A 133 -8.29 -9.44 18.17
N GLU A 134 -9.57 -9.63 18.42
CA GLU A 134 -10.09 -10.33 19.58
C GLU A 134 -10.67 -11.67 19.10
N LEU A 135 -9.81 -12.70 19.08
CA LEU A 135 -10.19 -14.02 18.58
C LEU A 135 -10.83 -14.90 19.66
N GLY A 136 -10.83 -14.51 20.92
CA GLY A 136 -11.39 -15.29 22.04
C GLY A 136 -12.77 -15.87 21.76
N PRO A 137 -13.81 -15.04 21.54
CA PRO A 137 -15.14 -15.56 21.28
C PRO A 137 -15.25 -16.31 19.92
N ALA A 138 -14.34 -16.06 18.98
CA ALA A 138 -14.30 -16.79 17.71
C ALA A 138 -13.69 -18.19 17.86
N ILE A 139 -12.69 -18.34 18.73
CA ILE A 139 -12.06 -19.63 19.09
C ILE A 139 -13.11 -20.52 19.76
N ASP A 140 -13.87 -19.97 20.71
CA ASP A 140 -14.93 -20.72 21.42
C ASP A 140 -16.04 -21.20 20.47
N ALA A 141 -16.34 -20.40 19.45
CA ALA A 141 -17.40 -20.69 18.50
C ALA A 141 -17.00 -21.64 17.36
N LEU A 142 -15.70 -21.89 17.17
CA LEU A 142 -15.18 -22.73 16.08
C LEU A 142 -14.45 -23.96 16.65
N PRO A 143 -15.04 -25.17 16.60
CA PRO A 143 -14.48 -26.38 17.20
C PRO A 143 -13.05 -26.72 16.76
N GLY A 144 -12.68 -26.39 15.52
CA GLY A 144 -11.32 -26.60 15.02
C GLY A 144 -10.28 -25.69 15.65
N LEU A 145 -10.63 -24.43 15.91
CA LEU A 145 -9.75 -23.44 16.55
C LEU A 145 -9.66 -23.67 18.07
N SER A 146 -10.77 -24.02 18.72
CA SER A 146 -10.75 -24.37 20.15
C SER A 146 -9.92 -25.62 20.42
N ALA A 147 -9.98 -26.64 19.56
CA ALA A 147 -9.12 -27.82 19.65
C ALA A 147 -7.63 -27.48 19.53
N MET A 148 -7.25 -26.56 18.63
CA MET A 148 -5.86 -26.09 18.51
C MET A 148 -5.38 -25.39 19.79
N ASN A 149 -6.24 -24.57 20.41
CA ASN A 149 -5.93 -23.86 21.65
C ASN A 149 -5.79 -24.84 22.85
N MET A 150 -6.64 -25.87 22.92
CA MET A 150 -6.58 -26.91 23.96
C MET A 150 -5.34 -27.80 23.87
N LEU A 151 -4.76 -27.96 22.68
CA LEU A 151 -3.52 -28.75 22.48
C LEU A 151 -2.26 -28.02 22.99
N GLY A 152 -2.40 -26.83 23.57
CA GLY A 152 -1.27 -26.07 24.11
C GLY A 152 -0.37 -25.46 23.05
N LEU A 153 -0.83 -25.41 21.79
CA LEU A 153 -0.27 -24.48 20.81
C LEU A 153 -0.60 -23.08 21.34
N GLU A 154 0.44 -22.24 21.50
CA GLU A 154 0.36 -20.89 22.08
C GLU A 154 -0.91 -20.14 21.68
N ASP A 155 -1.50 -19.37 22.61
CA ASP A 155 -2.78 -18.66 22.43
C ASP A 155 -2.89 -18.07 21.02
N VAL A 156 -3.78 -18.63 20.21
CA VAL A 156 -3.94 -18.29 18.79
C VAL A 156 -4.20 -16.78 18.62
N SER A 157 -4.87 -16.17 19.60
CA SER A 157 -5.10 -14.73 19.66
C SER A 157 -3.79 -13.95 19.77
N PHE A 158 -2.89 -14.40 20.65
CA PHE A 158 -1.58 -13.79 20.85
C PHE A 158 -0.72 -13.92 19.59
N PHE A 159 -0.69 -15.10 18.97
CA PHE A 159 0.08 -15.32 17.73
C PHE A 159 -0.42 -14.44 16.59
N ALA A 160 -1.75 -14.42 16.35
CA ALA A 160 -2.35 -13.62 15.29
C ALA A 160 -2.07 -12.11 15.45
N ASN A 161 -2.24 -11.59 16.68
CA ASN A 161 -1.92 -10.20 16.97
C ASN A 161 -0.42 -9.89 16.82
N SER A 162 0.45 -10.82 17.23
CA SER A 162 1.90 -10.65 17.10
C SER A 162 2.33 -10.57 15.64
N VAL A 163 1.84 -11.49 14.80
CA VAL A 163 2.11 -11.47 13.36
C VAL A 163 1.62 -10.18 12.72
N LEU A 164 0.40 -9.73 13.04
CA LEU A 164 -0.12 -8.45 12.54
C LEU A 164 0.73 -7.26 12.97
N LYS A 165 1.12 -7.18 14.25
CA LYS A 165 1.97 -6.10 14.75
C LYS A 165 3.35 -6.10 14.09
N VAL A 166 3.92 -7.25 13.80
CA VAL A 166 5.18 -7.36 13.03
C VAL A 166 4.99 -6.83 11.61
N ILE A 167 3.93 -7.22 10.91
CA ILE A 167 3.63 -6.73 9.55
C ILE A 167 3.44 -5.21 9.55
N ILE A 168 2.70 -4.68 10.53
CA ILE A 168 2.49 -3.24 10.70
C ILE A 168 3.81 -2.53 11.00
N GLY A 169 4.65 -3.09 11.86
CA GLY A 169 5.98 -2.55 12.17
C GLY A 169 6.89 -2.49 10.95
N ILE A 170 6.93 -3.55 10.13
CA ILE A 170 7.68 -3.56 8.86
C ILE A 170 7.12 -2.50 7.92
N SER A 171 5.80 -2.43 7.78
CA SER A 171 5.12 -1.43 6.94
C SER A 171 5.44 0.00 7.38
N LEU A 172 5.50 0.25 8.69
CA LEU A 172 5.87 1.54 9.26
C LEU A 172 7.30 1.94 8.84
N VAL A 173 8.25 1.02 8.94
CA VAL A 173 9.65 1.26 8.57
C VAL A 173 9.77 1.59 7.08
N ILE A 174 9.12 0.81 6.20
CA ILE A 174 9.11 1.06 4.75
C ILE A 174 8.54 2.45 4.44
N ASN A 175 7.40 2.79 5.05
CA ASN A 175 6.78 4.10 4.84
C ASN A 175 7.63 5.24 5.38
N ALA A 176 8.31 5.06 6.51
CA ALA A 176 9.22 6.07 7.07
C ALA A 176 10.37 6.37 6.11
N PHE A 177 11.02 5.34 5.54
CA PHE A 177 12.07 5.53 4.53
C PHE A 177 11.53 6.23 3.29
N SER A 178 10.33 5.87 2.83
CA SER A 178 9.68 6.52 1.69
C SER A 178 9.40 8.01 1.96
N ALA A 179 8.88 8.35 3.15
CA ALA A 179 8.61 9.73 3.53
C ALA A 179 9.88 10.58 3.59
N ILE A 180 10.97 10.03 4.12
CA ILE A 180 12.28 10.69 4.14
C ILE A 180 12.76 10.97 2.71
N GLY A 181 12.66 9.99 1.81
CA GLY A 181 13.03 10.18 0.39
C GLY A 181 12.21 11.27 -0.30
N LYS A 182 10.89 11.29 -0.07
CA LYS A 182 10.00 12.35 -0.59
C LYS A 182 10.37 13.73 -0.05
N LEU A 183 10.71 13.82 1.23
CA LEU A 183 11.13 15.06 1.87
C LEU A 183 12.44 15.60 1.26
N TYR A 184 13.44 14.74 1.06
CA TYR A 184 14.70 15.14 0.42
C TYR A 184 14.49 15.67 -1.00
N HIS A 185 13.60 15.04 -1.77
CA HIS A 185 13.30 15.47 -3.12
C HIS A 185 12.72 16.90 -3.13
N ILE A 186 11.73 17.19 -2.28
CA ILE A 186 11.11 18.52 -2.20
C ILE A 186 12.14 19.59 -1.82
N LEU A 187 12.95 19.34 -0.79
CA LEU A 187 13.98 20.29 -0.36
C LEU A 187 15.04 20.53 -1.44
N SER A 188 15.41 19.50 -2.20
CA SER A 188 16.38 19.64 -3.28
C SER A 188 15.87 20.49 -4.46
N GLU A 189 14.57 20.46 -4.74
CA GLU A 189 13.96 21.27 -5.79
C GLU A 189 13.91 22.77 -5.42
N GLU A 190 13.67 23.10 -4.15
CA GLU A 190 13.67 24.48 -3.67
C GLU A 190 15.07 25.11 -3.73
N VAL A 191 16.10 24.36 -3.33
CA VAL A 191 17.50 24.84 -3.38
C VAL A 191 17.98 25.07 -4.81
N ALA A 192 17.57 24.23 -5.77
CA ALA A 192 17.93 24.39 -7.17
C ALA A 192 17.27 25.63 -7.79
N THR A 193 16.01 25.90 -7.45
CA THR A 193 15.26 27.04 -7.97
C THR A 193 15.82 28.36 -7.43
N SER A 194 16.20 28.41 -6.14
CA SER A 194 16.83 29.58 -5.52
C SER A 194 18.22 29.93 -6.05
N ARG A 195 18.92 29.02 -6.74
CA ARG A 195 20.22 29.30 -7.38
C ARG A 195 20.10 29.79 -8.83
N SER A 196 18.90 29.74 -9.41
CA SER A 196 18.63 30.16 -10.79
C SER A 196 18.07 31.58 -10.94
N ILE A 197 17.89 32.27 -9.82
CA ILE A 197 17.47 33.68 -9.69
C ILE A 197 18.65 34.47 -9.14
#